data_AF-A0A9P0CKN6-F1
#
_entry.id   AF-A0A9P0CKN6-F1
#
_cell.length_a   1.000
_cell.length_b   1.000
_cell.length_c   1.000
_cell.angle_alpha   90.00
_cell.angle_beta   90.00
_cell.angle_gamma   90.00
#
_symmetry.space_group_name_H-M   'P 1'
#
loop_
_entity.id
_entity.type
_entity.pdbx_description
1 polymer ?
#
loop_
_entity_poly.entity_id
_entity_poly.type
_entity_poly.pdbx_seq_one_letter_code
_entity_poly.pdbx_strand_id
1 'polypeptide(L)'
;MKEMRNYYDSNVTVVFNTLDKNTRISERLHKALATSSPDVIFDEITIASVALLNDRNKVRLIDMLKVYLEKNKILTSQAEEDADKLTVTTAISISSSYEVVKIVGEDIDLLVLLCGLSRDGGYHILPTNRPNNNIIFVKCGRGKYPDVTYSTNSFTQLSQTGIELFLHAFSGCDTSAPFGQGTKTF
;
A
#
# COMPACT_ATOMS: atom_id res chain seq x y z
N MET A 1 0.43 -18.49 7.44
CA MET A 1 -0.83 -18.36 6.65
C MET A 1 -2.10 -18.77 7.37
N LYS A 2 -2.06 -19.69 8.35
CA LYS A 2 -3.19 -19.86 9.30
C LYS A 2 -3.54 -18.50 9.93
N GLU A 3 -2.54 -17.67 10.18
CA GLU A 3 -2.68 -16.28 10.65
C GLU A 3 -3.44 -15.36 9.68
N MET A 4 -3.07 -15.23 8.40
CA MET A 4 -3.79 -14.29 7.50
C MET A 4 -5.26 -14.65 7.27
N ARG A 5 -5.62 -15.94 7.12
CA ARG A 5 -7.02 -16.36 7.00
C ARG A 5 -7.79 -16.29 8.32
N ASN A 6 -7.10 -16.43 9.45
CA ASN A 6 -7.72 -16.23 10.76
C ASN A 6 -7.87 -14.75 11.11
N TYR A 7 -7.09 -13.87 10.47
CA TYR A 7 -7.05 -12.43 10.76
C TYR A 7 -7.85 -11.58 9.76
N TYR A 8 -7.95 -12.01 8.50
CA TYR A 8 -8.70 -11.34 7.45
C TYR A 8 -9.82 -12.24 6.92
N ASP A 9 -11.01 -11.66 6.74
CA ASP A 9 -12.22 -12.33 6.25
C ASP A 9 -12.03 -12.98 4.86
N SER A 10 -13.06 -13.68 4.39
CA SER A 10 -13.12 -14.23 3.03
C SER A 10 -12.88 -13.14 1.96
N ASN A 11 -12.16 -13.45 0.88
CA ASN A 11 -11.87 -12.59 -0.30
C ASN A 11 -10.68 -11.61 -0.15
N VAL A 12 -9.54 -12.10 0.33
CA VAL A 12 -8.28 -11.33 0.38
C VAL A 12 -7.60 -11.27 -0.99
N THR A 13 -7.15 -10.07 -1.37
CA THR A 13 -6.25 -9.84 -2.50
C THR A 13 -4.97 -9.16 -2.01
N VAL A 14 -3.81 -9.69 -2.40
CA VAL A 14 -2.49 -9.12 -2.09
C VAL A 14 -1.96 -8.39 -3.33
N VAL A 15 -1.58 -7.12 -3.17
CA VAL A 15 -1.03 -6.29 -4.26
C VAL A 15 0.47 -6.14 -4.09
N PHE A 16 1.23 -6.54 -5.11
CA PHE A 16 2.68 -6.41 -5.15
C PHE A 16 3.12 -5.19 -5.98
N ASN A 17 4.18 -4.53 -5.54
CA ASN A 17 4.80 -3.44 -6.29
C ASN A 17 5.73 -3.98 -7.40
N THR A 18 5.77 -3.29 -8.54
CA THR A 18 6.71 -3.61 -9.61
C THR A 18 8.04 -2.91 -9.38
N LEU A 19 9.13 -3.67 -9.56
CA LEU A 19 10.48 -3.19 -9.32
C LEU A 19 11.03 -2.36 -10.49
N ASP A 20 10.38 -2.37 -11.66
CA ASP A 20 10.98 -1.81 -12.88
C ASP A 20 10.50 -0.39 -13.26
N LYS A 21 9.35 0.07 -12.76
CA LYS A 21 8.69 1.32 -13.23
C LYS A 21 8.19 2.28 -12.15
N ASN A 22 8.51 2.07 -10.87
CA ASN A 22 7.97 2.92 -9.82
C ASN A 22 8.70 4.28 -9.71
N THR A 23 8.06 5.26 -9.07
CA THR A 23 8.56 6.64 -8.86
C THR A 23 9.83 6.76 -7.99
N ARG A 24 10.28 5.67 -7.37
CA ARG A 24 11.39 5.63 -6.39
C ARG A 24 12.73 5.21 -6.99
N ILE A 25 12.93 5.34 -8.31
CA ILE A 25 14.19 4.99 -8.99
C ILE A 25 15.39 5.72 -8.35
N SER A 26 15.24 7.01 -7.99
CA SER A 26 16.31 7.79 -7.36
C SER A 26 16.74 7.21 -6.00
N GLU A 27 15.78 6.91 -5.12
CA GLU A 27 16.07 6.28 -3.83
C GLU A 27 16.68 4.89 -3.98
N ARG A 28 16.21 4.12 -4.97
CA ARG A 28 16.75 2.79 -5.29
C ARG A 28 18.19 2.87 -5.77
N LEU A 29 18.50 3.80 -6.67
CA LEU A 29 19.87 4.04 -7.13
C LEU A 29 20.78 4.42 -5.95
N HIS A 30 20.30 5.28 -5.06
CA HIS A 30 21.04 5.66 -3.85
C HIS A 30 21.34 4.47 -2.93
N LYS A 31 20.40 3.53 -2.78
CA LYS A 31 20.58 2.31 -1.96
C LYS A 31 21.40 1.23 -2.68
N ALA A 32 21.25 1.09 -3.99
CA ALA A 32 21.98 0.12 -4.81
C ALA A 32 23.48 0.45 -4.87
N LEU A 33 23.84 1.74 -4.91
CA LEU A 33 25.24 2.19 -4.82
C LEU A 33 25.90 1.80 -3.49
N ALA A 34 25.12 1.54 -2.44
CA ALA A 34 25.63 1.20 -1.11
C ALA A 34 25.68 -0.31 -0.84
N THR A 35 25.11 -1.17 -1.70
CA THR A 35 24.88 -2.58 -1.35
C THR A 35 25.03 -3.53 -2.53
N SER A 36 25.85 -4.58 -2.35
CA SER A 36 25.98 -5.73 -3.25
C SER A 36 25.66 -6.99 -2.48
N SER A 37 24.80 -7.85 -3.04
CA SER A 37 24.32 -9.07 -2.38
C SER A 37 24.20 -10.23 -3.38
N PRO A 38 24.60 -11.46 -3.00
CA PRO A 38 24.60 -12.61 -3.89
C PRO A 38 23.18 -12.97 -4.35
N ASP A 39 23.07 -13.53 -5.55
CA ASP A 39 21.83 -14.11 -6.05
C ASP A 39 21.39 -15.28 -5.16
N VAL A 40 20.12 -15.28 -4.76
CA VAL A 40 19.51 -16.33 -3.93
C VAL A 40 18.41 -17.02 -4.71
N ILE A 41 18.29 -18.32 -4.50
CA ILE A 41 17.15 -19.14 -4.93
C ILE A 41 16.22 -19.23 -3.73
N PHE A 42 14.99 -18.74 -3.88
CA PHE A 42 13.99 -18.73 -2.81
C PHE A 42 13.15 -20.00 -2.84
N ASP A 43 12.91 -20.57 -1.66
CA ASP A 43 11.96 -21.64 -1.40
C ASP A 43 11.11 -21.33 -0.15
N GLU A 44 10.19 -22.23 0.22
CA GLU A 44 9.28 -22.04 1.36
C GLU A 44 9.99 -21.97 2.73
N ILE A 45 11.27 -22.37 2.83
CA ILE A 45 12.06 -22.35 4.08
C ILE A 45 13.11 -21.23 4.10
N THR A 46 13.24 -20.48 3.02
CA THR A 46 14.24 -19.41 2.89
C THR A 46 13.92 -18.25 3.82
N ILE A 47 14.80 -17.98 4.79
CA ILE A 47 14.69 -16.81 5.66
C ILE A 47 15.22 -15.59 4.91
N ALA A 48 14.33 -14.62 4.65
CA ALA A 48 14.69 -13.35 4.06
C ALA A 48 15.76 -12.63 4.93
N SER A 49 16.96 -12.47 4.38
CA SER A 49 18.11 -11.82 5.03
C SER A 49 18.68 -10.71 4.12
N VAL A 50 19.92 -10.28 4.37
CA VAL A 50 20.70 -9.26 3.61
C VAL A 50 20.70 -9.52 2.08
N ALA A 51 20.29 -10.71 1.64
CA ALA A 51 19.97 -11.11 0.27
C ALA A 51 18.98 -10.18 -0.49
N LEU A 52 18.09 -9.47 0.21
CA LEU A 52 17.06 -8.63 -0.42
C LEU A 52 17.56 -7.26 -0.91
N LEU A 53 18.86 -6.98 -0.81
CA LEU A 53 19.46 -5.78 -1.39
C LEU A 53 19.55 -5.85 -2.91
N ASN A 54 19.52 -7.06 -3.48
CA ASN A 54 19.54 -7.31 -4.92
C ASN A 54 18.11 -7.31 -5.48
N ASP A 55 17.84 -6.48 -6.50
CA ASP A 55 16.51 -6.37 -7.10
C ASP A 55 16.04 -7.67 -7.77
N ARG A 56 16.96 -8.48 -8.32
CA ARG A 56 16.62 -9.82 -8.87
C ARG A 56 16.10 -10.74 -7.78
N ASN A 57 16.69 -10.66 -6.58
CA ASN A 57 16.23 -11.44 -5.45
C ASN A 57 14.85 -10.97 -4.97
N LYS A 58 14.56 -9.67 -5.01
CA LYS A 58 13.22 -9.16 -4.70
C LYS A 58 12.18 -9.65 -5.71
N VAL A 59 12.49 -9.65 -7.02
CA VAL A 59 11.60 -10.20 -8.05
C VAL A 59 11.33 -11.68 -7.79
N ARG A 60 12.37 -12.50 -7.59
CA ARG A 60 12.23 -13.94 -7.30
C ARG A 60 11.42 -14.20 -6.04
N LEU A 61 11.60 -13.39 -4.99
CA LEU A 61 10.79 -13.48 -3.78
C LEU A 61 9.32 -13.21 -4.06
N ILE A 62 9.01 -12.13 -4.80
CA ILE A 62 7.63 -11.78 -5.18
C ILE A 62 6.98 -12.92 -5.97
N ASP A 63 7.69 -13.49 -6.96
CA ASP A 63 7.15 -14.58 -7.78
C ASP A 63 6.89 -15.85 -6.95
N MET A 64 7.81 -16.21 -6.04
CA MET A 64 7.61 -17.32 -5.12
C MET A 64 6.39 -17.08 -4.21
N LEU A 65 6.26 -15.87 -3.65
CA LEU A 65 5.12 -15.50 -2.81
C LEU A 65 3.80 -15.57 -3.58
N LYS A 66 3.74 -15.12 -4.84
CA LYS A 66 2.52 -15.22 -5.66
C LYS A 66 2.07 -16.66 -5.84
N VAL A 67 2.98 -17.53 -6.29
CA VAL A 67 2.69 -18.96 -6.47
C VAL A 67 2.19 -19.58 -5.16
N TYR A 68 2.84 -19.24 -4.05
CA TYR A 68 2.45 -19.74 -2.74
C TYR A 68 1.07 -19.23 -2.28
N LEU A 69 0.75 -17.94 -2.49
CA LEU A 69 -0.53 -17.33 -2.16
C LEU A 69 -1.68 -17.92 -3.00
N GLU A 70 -1.46 -18.08 -4.30
CA GLU A 70 -2.45 -18.64 -5.23
C GLU A 70 -2.75 -20.11 -4.91
N LYS A 71 -1.72 -20.90 -4.57
CA LYS A 71 -1.88 -22.27 -4.05
C LYS A 71 -2.74 -22.33 -2.79
N ASN A 72 -2.69 -21.28 -1.98
CA ASN A 72 -3.52 -21.11 -0.79
C ASN A 72 -4.85 -20.38 -1.08
N LYS A 73 -5.27 -20.24 -2.34
CA LYS A 73 -6.52 -19.58 -2.78
C LYS A 73 -6.64 -18.13 -2.31
N ILE A 74 -5.52 -17.41 -2.27
CA ILE A 74 -5.47 -15.96 -2.05
C ILE A 74 -5.16 -15.33 -3.40
N LEU A 75 -5.95 -14.31 -3.78
CA LEU A 75 -5.73 -13.62 -5.05
C LEU A 75 -4.49 -12.75 -4.94
N THR A 76 -3.73 -12.66 -6.01
CA THR A 76 -2.59 -11.74 -6.10
C THR A 76 -2.75 -10.82 -7.30
N SER A 77 -2.26 -9.59 -7.16
CA SER A 77 -2.21 -8.60 -8.22
C SER A 77 -0.84 -7.92 -8.20
N GLN A 78 -0.40 -7.42 -9.35
CA GLN A 78 0.85 -6.70 -9.47
C GLN A 78 0.58 -5.33 -10.09
N ALA A 79 1.03 -4.27 -9.41
CA ALA A 79 0.84 -2.91 -9.87
C ALA A 79 1.85 -2.54 -10.96
N GLU A 80 1.38 -1.94 -12.06
CA GLU A 80 2.27 -1.47 -13.13
C GLU A 80 3.12 -0.27 -12.70
N GLU A 81 2.53 0.65 -11.94
CA GLU A 81 3.17 1.88 -11.47
C GLU A 81 3.41 1.85 -9.96
N ASP A 82 2.32 1.84 -9.19
CA ASP A 82 2.33 1.99 -7.74
C ASP A 82 1.27 1.07 -7.11
N ALA A 83 1.73 0.24 -6.17
CA ALA A 83 0.89 -0.70 -5.43
C ALA A 83 -0.12 0.02 -4.52
N ASP A 84 0.23 1.18 -3.97
CA ASP A 84 -0.65 1.90 -3.05
C ASP A 84 -1.82 2.50 -3.82
N LYS A 85 -1.53 3.13 -4.98
CA LYS A 85 -2.54 3.63 -5.92
C LYS A 85 -3.45 2.52 -6.43
N LEU A 86 -2.88 1.38 -6.84
CA LEU A 86 -3.69 0.25 -7.31
C LEU A 86 -4.58 -0.29 -6.19
N THR A 87 -4.07 -0.42 -4.97
CA THR A 87 -4.83 -0.91 -3.80
C THR A 87 -6.01 -0.01 -3.50
N VAL A 88 -5.79 1.31 -3.41
CA VAL A 88 -6.85 2.28 -3.13
C VAL A 88 -7.88 2.31 -4.26
N THR A 89 -7.44 2.36 -5.52
CA THR A 89 -8.35 2.40 -6.67
C THR A 89 -9.22 1.14 -6.76
N THR A 90 -8.62 -0.02 -6.48
CA THR A 90 -9.35 -1.30 -6.46
C THR A 90 -10.36 -1.32 -5.32
N ALA A 91 -10.01 -0.85 -4.13
CA ALA A 91 -10.94 -0.76 -3.01
C ALA A 91 -12.14 0.14 -3.32
N ILE A 92 -11.90 1.30 -3.96
CA ILE A 92 -12.96 2.21 -4.41
C ILE A 92 -13.86 1.53 -5.45
N SER A 93 -13.29 0.86 -6.45
CA SER A 93 -14.07 0.25 -7.53
C SER A 93 -14.97 -0.89 -7.03
N ILE A 94 -14.47 -1.73 -6.12
CA ILE A 94 -15.23 -2.85 -5.57
C ILE A 94 -16.16 -2.44 -4.42
N SER A 95 -16.02 -1.24 -3.86
CA SER A 95 -16.84 -0.77 -2.73
C SER A 95 -18.35 -0.87 -2.97
N SER A 96 -18.80 -0.72 -4.21
CA SER A 96 -20.21 -0.87 -4.58
C SER A 96 -20.75 -2.31 -4.44
N SER A 97 -19.86 -3.30 -4.52
CA SER A 97 -20.17 -4.73 -4.56
C SER A 97 -20.09 -5.41 -3.19
N TYR A 98 -19.57 -4.73 -2.17
CA TYR A 98 -19.36 -5.30 -0.84
C TYR A 98 -19.93 -4.39 0.26
N GLU A 99 -20.39 -5.00 1.35
CA GLU A 99 -20.89 -4.24 2.51
C GLU A 99 -19.77 -3.47 3.21
N VAL A 100 -18.57 -4.07 3.30
CA VAL A 100 -17.37 -3.46 3.87
C VAL A 100 -16.16 -3.85 3.03
N VAL A 101 -15.32 -2.87 2.70
CA VAL A 101 -14.01 -3.09 2.05
C VAL A 101 -12.91 -2.62 2.98
N LYS A 102 -11.94 -3.49 3.29
CA LYS A 102 -10.80 -3.17 4.15
C LYS A 102 -9.54 -3.00 3.31
N ILE A 103 -8.90 -1.84 3.42
CA ILE A 103 -7.53 -1.60 2.95
C ILE A 103 -6.63 -1.83 4.15
N VAL A 104 -5.64 -2.71 4.01
CA VAL A 104 -4.73 -3.06 5.09
C VAL A 104 -3.32 -2.68 4.67
N GLY A 105 -2.64 -1.89 5.48
CA GLY A 105 -1.27 -1.47 5.18
C GLY A 105 -0.63 -0.78 6.37
N GLU A 106 0.66 -0.55 6.28
CA GLU A 106 1.38 0.11 7.36
C GLU A 106 1.44 1.63 7.17
N ASP A 107 1.58 2.08 5.94
CA ASP A 107 1.86 3.48 5.65
C ASP A 107 0.56 4.32 5.64
N ILE A 108 0.63 5.50 6.25
CA ILE A 108 -0.51 6.43 6.32
C ILE A 108 -0.84 7.00 4.93
N ASP A 109 0.09 6.90 3.99
CA ASP A 109 -0.03 7.36 2.61
C ASP A 109 -1.21 6.69 1.91
N LEU A 110 -1.53 5.44 2.26
CA LEU A 110 -2.73 4.73 1.78
C LEU A 110 -4.04 5.45 2.19
N LEU A 111 -4.08 5.98 3.41
CA LEU A 111 -5.24 6.73 3.90
C LEU A 111 -5.33 8.11 3.21
N VAL A 112 -4.19 8.80 3.06
CA VAL A 112 -4.14 10.09 2.36
C VAL A 112 -4.57 9.92 0.90
N LEU A 113 -4.09 8.86 0.24
CA LEU A 113 -4.42 8.54 -1.14
C LEU A 113 -5.89 8.14 -1.29
N LEU A 114 -6.46 7.41 -0.33
CA LEU A 114 -7.90 7.13 -0.27
C LEU A 114 -8.72 8.42 -0.19
N CYS A 115 -8.33 9.36 0.67
CA CYS A 115 -8.99 10.67 0.78
C CYS A 115 -8.88 11.48 -0.52
N GLY A 116 -7.70 11.51 -1.15
CA GLY A 116 -7.47 12.22 -2.40
C GLY A 116 -8.28 11.65 -3.58
N LEU A 117 -8.16 10.34 -3.83
CA LEU A 117 -8.80 9.65 -4.95
C LEU A 117 -10.31 9.52 -4.79
N SER A 118 -10.83 9.58 -3.56
CA SER A 118 -12.29 9.61 -3.33
C SER A 118 -12.92 10.97 -3.66
N ARG A 119 -12.14 12.03 -3.86
CA ARG A 119 -12.63 13.41 -4.05
C ARG A 119 -12.51 13.91 -5.48
N ASP A 120 -11.34 13.72 -6.09
CA ASP A 120 -11.10 14.19 -7.45
C ASP A 120 -11.74 13.18 -8.40
N GLY A 121 -12.73 13.62 -9.17
CA GLY A 121 -13.46 12.82 -10.17
C GLY A 121 -12.60 12.31 -11.35
N GLY A 122 -11.35 11.91 -11.13
CA GLY A 122 -10.54 11.14 -12.08
C GLY A 122 -11.08 9.73 -12.32
N TYR A 123 -11.94 9.23 -11.43
CA TYR A 123 -12.86 8.13 -11.68
C TYR A 123 -14.30 8.67 -11.63
N HIS A 124 -14.77 9.20 -12.76
CA HIS A 124 -16.19 9.49 -12.99
C HIS A 124 -17.00 8.20 -13.21
N ILE A 125 -16.72 7.16 -12.40
CA ILE A 125 -17.44 5.88 -12.39
C ILE A 125 -17.65 5.47 -10.93
N LEU A 126 -18.37 6.29 -10.20
CA LEU A 126 -19.38 5.75 -9.28
C LEU A 126 -20.70 6.37 -9.70
N PRO A 127 -21.57 5.64 -10.40
CA PRO A 127 -22.90 6.12 -10.73
C PRO A 127 -23.82 6.01 -9.51
N THR A 128 -23.41 6.50 -8.34
CA THR A 128 -24.30 6.53 -7.17
C THR A 128 -23.85 7.58 -6.16
N ASN A 129 -24.80 8.39 -5.72
CA ASN A 129 -24.80 9.19 -4.49
C ASN A 129 -24.62 8.33 -3.22
N ARG A 130 -23.61 7.46 -3.15
CA ARG A 130 -23.20 6.80 -1.91
C ARG A 130 -21.89 7.43 -1.46
N PRO A 131 -21.79 7.88 -0.20
CA PRO A 131 -20.48 8.19 0.34
C PRO A 131 -19.63 6.91 0.31
N ASN A 132 -18.31 7.03 0.26
CA ASN A 132 -17.40 5.88 0.38
C ASN A 132 -17.31 5.41 1.85
N ASN A 133 -18.44 5.38 2.56
CA ASN A 133 -18.52 5.15 4.00
C ASN A 133 -18.42 3.68 4.40
N ASN A 134 -18.27 2.77 3.43
CA ASN A 134 -17.99 1.37 3.65
C ASN A 134 -16.52 0.95 3.41
N ILE A 135 -15.64 1.89 3.06
CA ILE A 135 -14.20 1.63 2.95
C ILE A 135 -13.53 1.95 4.30
N ILE A 136 -12.76 1.00 4.81
CA ILE A 136 -12.07 1.08 6.08
C ILE A 136 -10.58 0.89 5.85
N PHE A 137 -9.75 1.81 6.36
CA PHE A 137 -8.31 1.62 6.39
C PHE A 137 -7.88 1.02 7.73
N VAL A 138 -7.14 -0.08 7.69
CA VAL A 138 -6.56 -0.74 8.87
C VAL A 138 -5.05 -0.56 8.80
N LYS A 139 -4.53 0.30 9.68
CA LYS A 139 -3.10 0.49 9.86
C LYS A 139 -2.56 -0.65 10.72
N CYS A 140 -1.66 -1.45 10.13
CA CYS A 140 -0.95 -2.49 10.87
C CYS A 140 -0.09 -1.86 11.97
N GLY A 141 -0.22 -2.39 13.19
CA GLY A 141 0.64 -2.03 14.31
C GLY A 141 2.06 -2.60 14.17
N ARG A 142 3.04 -1.96 14.83
CA ARG A 142 4.41 -2.49 14.93
C ARG A 142 4.69 -2.99 16.34
N GLY A 143 5.18 -4.22 16.46
CA GLY A 143 5.64 -4.79 17.73
C GLY A 143 4.52 -4.91 18.77
N LYS A 144 4.53 -4.05 19.80
CA LYS A 144 3.53 -4.07 20.88
C LYS A 144 2.29 -3.22 20.59
N TYR A 145 2.32 -2.40 19.54
CA TYR A 145 1.21 -1.54 19.20
C TYR A 145 0.15 -2.33 18.43
N PRO A 146 -1.14 -2.25 18.82
CA PRO A 146 -2.21 -2.92 18.10
C PRO A 146 -2.50 -2.22 16.76
N ASP A 147 -3.25 -2.91 15.90
CA ASP A 147 -3.77 -2.33 14.68
C ASP A 147 -4.75 -1.19 14.99
N VAL A 148 -4.72 -0.15 14.15
CA VAL A 148 -5.59 1.03 14.29
C VAL A 148 -6.48 1.12 13.06
N THR A 149 -7.78 1.26 13.28
CA THR A 149 -8.78 1.32 12.21
C THR A 149 -9.26 2.75 12.00
N TYR A 150 -9.29 3.17 10.75
CA TYR A 150 -9.70 4.49 10.30
C TYR A 150 -10.89 4.35 9.34
N SER A 151 -12.02 4.94 9.71
CA SER A 151 -13.16 5.09 8.79
C SER A 151 -12.97 6.35 7.96
N THR A 152 -13.35 6.28 6.68
CA THR A 152 -13.43 7.45 5.79
C THR A 152 -14.31 8.58 6.36
N ASN A 153 -15.31 8.25 7.19
CA ASN A 153 -16.18 9.24 7.84
C ASN A 153 -15.43 10.15 8.82
N SER A 154 -14.40 9.63 9.48
CA SER A 154 -13.63 10.37 10.50
C SER A 154 -12.78 11.49 9.91
N PHE A 155 -12.56 11.50 8.58
CA PHE A 155 -11.74 12.49 7.89
C PHE A 155 -12.54 13.49 7.07
N THR A 156 -13.88 13.42 7.14
CA THR A 156 -14.79 14.27 6.35
C THR A 156 -14.59 15.77 6.53
N GLN A 157 -14.11 16.23 7.70
CA GLN A 157 -13.79 17.65 7.93
C GLN A 157 -12.46 18.08 7.30
N LEU A 158 -11.42 17.24 7.37
CA LEU A 158 -10.14 17.50 6.72
C LEU A 158 -10.33 17.42 5.20
N SER A 159 -11.01 16.37 4.73
CA SER A 159 -11.32 16.08 3.33
C SER A 159 -12.31 17.04 2.67
N GLN A 160 -12.71 18.14 3.32
CA GLN A 160 -13.47 19.22 2.69
C GLN A 160 -12.54 20.28 2.07
N THR A 161 -11.28 20.36 2.51
CA THR A 161 -10.41 21.51 2.19
C THR A 161 -9.49 21.28 1.00
N GLY A 162 -9.13 20.03 0.70
CA GLY A 162 -8.36 19.69 -0.52
C GLY A 162 -6.86 19.75 -0.31
N ILE A 163 -6.46 20.11 0.90
CA ILE A 163 -5.08 20.37 1.26
C ILE A 163 -4.38 19.12 1.76
N GLU A 164 -5.03 17.96 1.87
CA GLU A 164 -4.41 16.77 2.49
C GLU A 164 -3.26 16.22 1.65
N LEU A 165 -3.43 16.14 0.33
CA LEU A 165 -2.36 15.79 -0.62
C LEU A 165 -1.22 16.82 -0.56
N PHE A 166 -1.55 18.10 -0.42
CA PHE A 166 -0.59 19.19 -0.32
C PHE A 166 0.19 19.15 1.01
N LEU A 167 -0.50 18.96 2.13
CA LEU A 167 0.08 18.80 3.47
C LEU A 167 0.96 17.56 3.53
N HIS A 168 0.53 16.45 2.93
CA HIS A 168 1.35 15.24 2.85
C HIS A 168 2.62 15.46 2.02
N ALA A 169 2.51 16.06 0.83
CA ALA A 169 3.66 16.43 0.02
C ALA A 169 4.62 17.41 0.76
N PHE A 170 4.07 18.29 1.60
CA PHE A 170 4.87 19.28 2.35
C PHE A 170 5.46 18.73 3.65
N SER A 171 4.78 17.83 4.34
CA SER A 171 5.26 17.20 5.59
C SER A 171 6.31 16.11 5.35
N GLY A 172 6.50 15.71 4.10
CA GLY A 172 7.45 14.69 3.69
C GLY A 172 6.73 13.44 3.21
N CYS A 173 6.37 13.43 1.92
CA CYS A 173 6.00 12.23 1.18
C CYS A 173 7.28 11.56 0.66
N ASP A 174 7.27 10.25 0.44
CA ASP A 174 8.37 9.50 -0.19
C ASP A 174 8.81 10.08 -1.55
N THR A 175 7.98 10.92 -2.18
CA THR A 175 8.29 11.59 -3.47
C THR A 175 8.80 13.03 -3.31
N SER A 176 8.53 13.71 -2.20
CA SER A 176 8.92 15.10 -1.98
C SER A 176 9.01 15.43 -0.49
N ALA A 177 10.16 15.98 -0.07
CA ALA A 177 10.33 16.61 1.22
C ALA A 177 10.93 18.01 1.03
N PRO A 178 10.38 19.06 1.65
CA PRO A 178 11.01 20.37 1.64
C PRO A 178 12.38 20.30 2.34
N PHE A 179 13.39 20.86 1.68
CA PHE A 179 14.75 20.89 2.20
C PHE A 179 14.78 21.61 3.56
N GLY A 180 15.23 20.92 4.61
CA GLY A 180 15.41 21.48 5.94
C GLY A 180 14.20 21.45 6.88
N GLN A 181 13.10 20.78 6.53
CA GLN A 181 11.99 20.56 7.48
C GLN A 181 11.75 19.07 7.72
N GLY A 182 11.74 18.67 8.99
CA GLY A 182 11.35 17.34 9.43
C GLY A 182 9.93 17.33 10.00
N THR A 183 9.39 16.14 10.24
CA THR A 183 8.02 15.87 10.74
C THR A 183 7.68 16.46 12.11
N LYS A 184 8.59 17.23 12.73
CA LYS A 184 8.41 17.87 14.05
C LYS A 184 8.29 19.40 13.99
N THR A 185 8.23 20.01 12.82
CA THR A 185 8.28 21.47 12.69
C THR A 185 6.91 22.14 12.49
N PHE A 186 5.81 21.41 12.65
CA PHE A 186 4.45 21.98 12.71
C PHE A 186 3.63 21.35 13.84
#